data_AF-A0A3P7FCW5-F1
#
_entry.id   AF-A0A3P7FCW5-F1
#
_cell.length_a   1.000
_cell.length_b   1.000
_cell.length_c   1.000
_cell.angle_alpha   90.00
_cell.angle_beta   90.00
_cell.angle_gamma   90.00
#
_symmetry.space_group_name_H-M   'P 1'
#
loop_
_entity.id
_entity.type
_entity.pdbx_description
1 polymer ?
#
loop_
_entity_poly.entity_id
_entity_poly.type
_entity_poly.pdbx_seq_one_letter_code
_entity_poly.pdbx_strand_id
1 'polypeptide(L)'
;MPKSFRPEPWAYSKSKEKVPRGSVGNNSPNNQKPPPAPNVRLTLKLKINILLLIIKIPRGAGYICCNLVNRLILQELIESHEFIILHISININKNYFNIEELIKSPAISSIEISMNPENYDLLETVLACEPRSSANNDATSYHVHQKSILKKKCSLPSDQLLVVDAEDRIIFPYLTGDDMKYLLIYLYTGKAILPKFDAFARVGRVVSLLVDREQLISIFMQWQKLIVKNLLQIEKKNNNELITEESLKALISVFSAPYGALPYAKRMALSLLADQITKNNETLAGKYNGQLQYSRYQVGHFMELKRVITSVKKTPDPL
;
A
#
# COMPACT_ATOMS: atom_id res chain seq x y z
N MET A 1 -9.74 -25.66 -14.59
CA MET A 1 -10.18 -24.67 -13.58
C MET A 1 -8.97 -24.09 -12.88
N PRO A 2 -8.67 -22.79 -12.98
CA PRO A 2 -7.57 -22.21 -12.22
C PRO A 2 -7.97 -22.24 -10.74
N LYS A 3 -7.13 -22.88 -9.90
CA LYS A 3 -7.32 -22.94 -8.44
C LYS A 3 -7.53 -21.52 -7.93
N SER A 4 -8.63 -21.31 -7.20
CA SER A 4 -8.99 -20.05 -6.56
C SER A 4 -7.77 -19.44 -5.87
N PHE A 5 -7.29 -18.29 -6.38
CA PHE A 5 -6.22 -17.54 -5.75
C PHE A 5 -6.78 -16.95 -4.45
N ARG A 6 -6.62 -17.66 -3.33
CA ARG A 6 -6.82 -17.07 -2.02
C ARG A 6 -5.66 -16.08 -1.80
N PRO A 7 -5.92 -14.83 -1.40
CA PRO A 7 -4.88 -14.00 -0.82
C PRO A 7 -4.32 -14.80 0.35
N GLU A 8 -3.10 -15.30 0.23
CA GLU A 8 -2.41 -15.88 1.36
C GLU A 8 -2.26 -14.79 2.45
N PRO A 9 -2.11 -15.16 3.74
CA PRO A 9 -2.26 -14.26 4.89
C PRO A 9 -1.09 -13.29 5.11
N TRP A 10 -0.49 -12.79 4.02
CA TRP A 10 0.58 -11.79 4.02
C TRP A 10 0.10 -10.50 4.72
N ALA A 11 -1.21 -10.26 4.78
CA ALA A 11 -1.81 -9.09 5.42
C ALA A 11 -1.82 -9.11 6.96
N TYR A 12 -1.65 -10.28 7.61
CA TYR A 12 -1.78 -10.40 9.07
C TYR A 12 -0.84 -11.47 9.68
N SER A 13 0.48 -11.32 9.50
CA SER A 13 1.41 -12.03 10.38
C SER A 13 1.40 -11.34 11.76
N LYS A 14 0.69 -11.94 12.73
CA LYS A 14 0.77 -11.60 14.16
C LYS A 14 2.01 -12.23 14.83
N SER A 15 2.70 -13.16 14.17
CA SER A 15 3.85 -13.88 14.73
C SER A 15 5.16 -13.15 14.44
N LYS A 16 6.12 -13.20 15.38
CA LYS A 16 7.52 -12.78 15.18
C LYS A 16 8.28 -13.68 14.17
N GLU A 17 7.58 -14.43 13.33
CA GLU A 17 8.17 -15.41 12.42
C GLU A 17 8.83 -14.74 11.22
N LYS A 18 9.83 -15.45 10.68
CA LYS A 18 10.76 -15.02 9.65
C LYS A 18 10.09 -14.15 8.59
N VAL A 19 10.51 -12.89 8.55
CA VAL A 19 10.20 -11.88 7.52
C VAL A 19 10.35 -12.54 6.14
N PRO A 20 9.25 -12.76 5.37
CA PRO A 20 9.31 -13.49 4.11
C PRO A 20 10.20 -12.75 3.12
N ARG A 21 10.92 -13.51 2.28
CA ARG A 21 11.83 -12.93 1.28
C ARG A 21 11.06 -11.96 0.37
N GLY A 22 11.62 -10.76 0.18
CA GLY A 22 10.97 -9.68 -0.58
C GLY A 22 10.07 -8.74 0.25
N SER A 23 9.83 -9.03 1.53
CA SER A 23 9.13 -8.05 2.38
C SER A 23 10.03 -6.85 2.71
N VAL A 24 9.40 -5.68 2.74
CA VAL A 24 10.09 -4.39 2.98
C VAL A 24 10.03 -3.99 4.45
N GLY A 25 9.22 -4.69 5.25
CA GLY A 25 9.07 -4.49 6.68
C GLY A 25 7.60 -4.58 7.10
N ASN A 26 7.34 -4.53 8.39
CA ASN A 26 5.97 -4.56 8.89
C ASN A 26 5.37 -3.14 8.88
N ASN A 27 4.47 -2.87 7.92
CA ASN A 27 3.73 -1.60 7.78
C ASN A 27 2.29 -1.66 8.34
N SER A 28 1.99 -2.66 9.19
CA SER A 28 0.72 -2.74 9.90
C SER A 28 0.46 -1.42 10.64
N PRO A 29 -0.81 -1.03 10.87
CA PRO A 29 -1.14 0.23 11.56
C PRO A 29 -0.33 0.46 12.85
N ASN A 30 -0.08 -0.61 13.62
CA ASN A 30 0.67 -0.58 14.87
C ASN A 30 2.16 -0.18 14.71
N ASN A 31 2.73 -0.36 13.53
CA ASN A 31 4.13 -0.06 13.22
C ASN A 31 4.30 1.24 12.41
N GLN A 32 3.20 1.88 12.02
CA GLN A 32 3.28 3.17 11.37
C GLN A 32 3.65 4.24 12.40
N LYS A 33 4.68 5.04 12.10
CA LYS A 33 5.06 6.14 12.98
C LYS A 33 3.90 7.15 13.05
N PRO A 34 3.45 7.53 14.26
CA PRO A 34 2.44 8.55 14.41
C PRO A 34 2.97 9.90 13.88
N PRO A 35 2.09 10.84 13.52
CA PRO A 35 2.51 12.19 13.18
C PRO A 35 3.33 12.84 14.31
N PRO A 36 4.35 13.65 13.97
CA PRO A 36 4.91 14.55 14.95
C PRO A 36 3.81 15.52 15.39
N ALA A 37 3.47 15.48 16.68
CA ALA A 37 2.45 16.31 17.29
C ALA A 37 3.06 17.14 18.43
N PRO A 38 3.64 18.32 18.13
CA PRO A 38 4.01 19.27 19.16
C PRO A 38 2.71 19.85 19.73
N ASN A 39 2.51 19.79 21.06
CA ASN A 39 1.34 20.30 21.78
C ASN A 39 0.10 19.39 21.81
N VAL A 40 0.25 18.15 22.28
CA VAL A 40 -0.90 17.33 22.70
C VAL A 40 -1.44 17.85 24.02
N ARG A 41 -2.73 18.20 24.05
CA ARG A 41 -3.44 18.71 25.24
C ARG A 41 -4.61 17.81 25.56
N LEU A 42 -4.80 17.50 26.84
CA LEU A 42 -5.98 16.83 27.35
C LEU A 42 -6.71 17.82 28.25
N THR A 43 -8.00 17.99 28.03
CA THR A 43 -8.85 18.86 28.83
C THR A 43 -10.04 18.07 29.32
N LEU A 44 -10.30 18.11 30.61
CA LEU A 44 -11.56 17.67 31.17
C LEU A 44 -12.58 18.77 30.97
N LYS A 45 -13.53 18.55 30.06
CA LYS A 45 -14.61 19.51 29.80
C LYS A 45 -15.80 19.19 30.70
N LEU A 46 -16.02 20.08 31.66
CA LEU A 46 -17.20 20.13 32.54
C LEU A 46 -17.71 21.58 32.53
N LYS A 47 -18.48 21.99 33.55
CA LYS A 47 -18.75 23.43 33.80
C LYS A 47 -17.46 24.25 33.97
N ILE A 48 -16.37 23.61 34.41
CA ILE A 48 -15.02 24.17 34.46
C ILE A 48 -14.11 23.33 33.56
N ASN A 49 -13.31 24.00 32.73
CA ASN A 49 -12.30 23.33 31.90
C ASN A 49 -11.03 23.08 32.71
N ILE A 50 -10.74 21.82 33.04
CA ILE A 50 -9.50 21.45 33.74
C ILE A 50 -8.48 20.97 32.70
N LEU A 51 -7.36 21.70 32.56
CA LEU A 51 -6.27 21.27 31.69
C LEU A 51 -5.44 20.18 32.38
N LEU A 52 -5.29 19.05 31.72
CA LEU A 52 -4.51 17.90 32.19
C LEU A 52 -3.18 17.85 31.44
N LEU A 53 -2.07 17.90 32.19
CA LEU A 53 -0.73 17.88 31.63
C LEU A 53 -0.37 16.46 31.17
N ILE A 54 -0.15 16.31 29.86
CA ILE A 54 0.27 15.04 29.27
C ILE A 54 1.74 15.08 28.88
N ILE A 55 2.46 14.01 29.20
CA ILE A 55 3.85 13.80 28.84
C ILE A 55 3.92 12.66 27.84
N LYS A 56 4.75 12.82 26.80
CA LYS A 56 5.02 11.73 25.86
C LYS A 56 5.86 10.66 26.57
N ILE A 57 5.46 9.40 26.49
CA ILE A 57 6.20 8.31 27.13
C ILE A 57 7.57 8.14 26.44
N PRO A 58 8.70 8.27 27.15
CA PRO A 58 10.01 7.98 26.57
C PRO A 58 10.05 6.52 26.11
N ARG A 59 10.36 6.28 24.83
CA ARG A 59 10.44 4.95 24.19
C ARG A 59 9.11 4.18 24.06
N GLY A 60 7.97 4.78 24.39
CA GLY A 60 6.64 4.19 24.24
C GLY A 60 5.85 4.77 23.07
N ALA A 61 4.86 4.01 22.58
CA ALA A 61 3.84 4.50 21.65
C ALA A 61 2.66 5.09 22.43
N GLY A 62 2.81 6.32 22.95
CA GLY A 62 1.71 6.97 23.66
C GLY A 62 2.06 8.22 24.46
N TYR A 63 1.02 8.75 25.11
CA TYR A 63 1.10 9.87 26.02
C TYR A 63 0.50 9.46 27.37
N ILE A 64 1.09 9.91 28.47
CA ILE A 64 0.63 9.67 29.84
C ILE A 64 0.27 10.99 30.52
N CYS A 65 -0.91 11.06 31.13
CA CYS A 65 -1.28 12.19 31.97
C CYS A 65 -0.60 12.01 33.34
N CYS A 66 0.39 12.85 33.65
CA CYS A 66 1.15 12.71 34.89
C CYS A 66 0.38 13.20 36.12
N ASN A 67 -0.48 14.19 35.94
CA ASN A 67 -1.31 14.74 37.01
C ASN A 67 -2.78 14.53 36.64
N LEU A 68 -3.31 13.38 37.03
CA LEU A 68 -4.76 13.14 37.02
C LEU A 68 -5.43 14.02 38.07
N VAL A 69 -6.72 14.29 37.85
CA VAL A 69 -7.57 15.01 38.82
C VAL A 69 -7.46 14.33 40.18
N ASN A 70 -7.32 15.11 41.26
CA ASN A 70 -7.28 14.58 42.63
C ASN A 70 -8.49 13.65 42.85
N ARG A 71 -8.28 12.50 43.50
CA ARG A 71 -9.33 11.51 43.78
C ARG A 71 -10.59 12.13 44.39
N LEU A 72 -10.44 13.08 45.30
CA LEU A 72 -11.58 13.77 45.93
C LEU A 72 -12.40 14.54 44.89
N ILE A 73 -11.73 15.33 44.06
CA ILE A 73 -12.37 16.08 42.96
C ILE A 73 -12.98 15.09 41.97
N LEU A 74 -12.33 13.98 41.64
CA LEU A 74 -12.88 12.98 40.75
C LEU A 74 -14.16 12.33 41.31
N GLN A 75 -14.21 12.06 42.62
CA GLN A 75 -15.42 11.55 43.28
C GLN A 75 -16.56 12.57 43.20
N GLU A 76 -16.29 13.83 43.56
CA GLU A 76 -17.27 14.92 43.42
C GLU A 76 -17.78 15.06 41.98
N LEU A 77 -16.91 14.90 40.99
CA LEU A 77 -17.27 14.98 39.58
C LEU A 77 -18.14 13.81 39.12
N ILE A 78 -17.85 12.59 39.57
CA ILE A 78 -18.66 11.39 39.28
C ILE A 78 -20.05 11.50 39.94
N GLU A 79 -20.12 12.05 41.15
CA GLU A 79 -21.40 12.24 41.86
C GLU A 79 -22.27 13.32 41.23
N SER A 80 -21.65 14.34 40.62
CA SER A 80 -22.36 15.51 40.07
C SER A 80 -22.65 15.45 38.57
N HIS A 81 -22.05 14.52 37.82
CA HIS A 81 -22.20 14.42 36.37
C HIS A 81 -22.40 12.96 35.92
N GLU A 82 -23.40 12.73 35.09
CA GLU A 82 -23.65 11.41 34.49
C GLU A 82 -22.52 10.97 33.54
N PHE A 83 -21.83 11.93 32.92
CA PHE A 83 -20.73 11.67 31.99
C PHE A 83 -19.55 12.62 32.22
N ILE A 84 -18.35 12.08 32.04
CA ILE A 84 -17.10 12.84 32.05
C ILE A 84 -16.58 12.95 30.62
N ILE A 85 -16.41 14.18 30.13
CA ILE A 85 -15.94 14.42 28.75
C ILE A 85 -14.45 14.75 28.77
N LEU A 86 -13.66 13.86 28.18
CA LEU A 86 -12.23 14.07 27.92
C LEU A 86 -12.07 14.63 26.49
N HIS A 87 -11.59 15.86 26.40
CA HIS A 87 -11.28 16.50 25.13
C HIS A 87 -9.79 16.44 24.85
N ILE A 88 -9.41 15.71 23.80
CA ILE A 88 -8.02 15.61 23.34
C ILE A 88 -7.84 16.54 22.14
N SER A 89 -6.89 17.47 22.26
CA SER A 89 -6.48 18.35 21.16
C SER A 89 -5.06 18.01 20.74
N ILE A 90 -4.87 17.82 19.43
CA ILE A 90 -3.58 17.45 18.85
C ILE A 90 -3.33 18.40 17.67
N ASN A 91 -2.20 19.09 17.70
CA ASN A 91 -1.74 19.87 16.56
C ASN A 91 -0.79 19.01 15.72
N ILE A 92 -1.19 18.73 14.47
CA ILE A 92 -0.37 18.00 13.52
C ILE A 92 0.03 18.97 12.40
N ASN A 93 1.32 18.99 12.06
CA ASN A 93 1.78 19.82 10.95
C ASN A 93 1.07 19.39 9.65
N LYS A 94 0.51 20.36 8.92
CA LYS A 94 -0.25 20.12 7.69
C LYS A 94 0.56 19.32 6.64
N ASN A 95 1.88 19.49 6.61
CA ASN A 95 2.79 18.79 5.69
C ASN A 95 2.85 17.28 5.96
N TYR A 96 2.51 16.82 7.16
CA TYR A 96 2.37 15.39 7.44
C TYR A 96 1.31 14.72 6.53
N PHE A 97 0.28 15.47 6.17
CA PHE A 97 -0.80 15.03 5.28
C PHE A 97 -0.54 15.38 3.81
N ASN A 98 0.58 16.04 3.49
CA ASN A 98 0.91 16.39 2.12
C ASN A 98 1.46 15.16 1.38
N ILE A 99 0.53 14.36 0.86
CA ILE A 99 0.85 13.14 0.11
C ILE A 99 1.67 13.47 -1.14
N GLU A 100 1.49 14.65 -1.74
CA GLU A 100 2.30 15.09 -2.89
C GLU A 100 3.77 15.30 -2.52
N GLU A 101 4.06 15.92 -1.38
CA GLU A 101 5.44 16.05 -0.87
C GLU A 101 6.04 14.67 -0.52
N LEU A 102 5.25 13.77 0.07
CA LEU A 102 5.69 12.42 0.41
C LEU A 102 6.11 11.60 -0.82
N ILE A 103 5.47 11.81 -1.97
CA ILE A 103 5.85 11.15 -3.23
C ILE A 103 6.94 11.90 -4.01
N LYS A 104 7.08 13.22 -3.82
CA LYS A 104 8.14 14.02 -4.43
C LYS A 104 9.49 13.80 -3.74
N SER A 105 9.48 13.53 -2.43
CA SER A 105 10.70 13.25 -1.67
C SER A 105 11.47 12.08 -2.30
N PRO A 106 12.74 12.27 -2.68
CA PRO A 106 13.59 11.19 -3.15
C PRO A 106 14.02 10.37 -1.93
N ALA A 107 13.16 9.46 -1.47
CA ALA A 107 13.55 8.50 -0.44
C ALA A 107 14.64 7.51 -0.92
N ILE A 108 14.96 7.55 -2.22
CA ILE A 108 15.95 6.70 -2.88
C ILE A 108 16.59 7.65 -3.88
N SER A 109 17.92 7.72 -3.89
CA SER A 109 18.67 8.29 -5.01
C SER A 109 18.01 7.75 -6.28
N SER A 110 17.67 8.63 -7.21
CA SER A 110 17.33 8.19 -8.55
C SER A 110 18.47 7.29 -8.97
N ILE A 111 18.23 5.97 -8.95
CA ILE A 111 19.02 5.07 -9.78
C ILE A 111 18.64 5.59 -11.16
N GLU A 112 19.42 6.55 -11.66
CA GLU A 112 19.47 6.88 -13.07
C GLU A 112 19.98 5.60 -13.71
N ILE A 113 19.08 4.66 -13.91
CA ILE A 113 19.28 3.60 -14.87
C ILE A 113 19.35 4.38 -16.16
N SER A 114 20.57 4.64 -16.64
CA SER A 114 20.79 5.39 -17.87
C SER A 114 19.94 4.70 -18.92
N MET A 115 18.93 5.42 -19.40
CA MET A 115 18.01 4.91 -20.39
C MET A 115 18.79 4.84 -21.69
N ASN A 116 19.42 3.70 -21.96
CA ASN A 116 20.07 3.46 -23.24
C ASN A 116 18.97 3.23 -24.28
N PRO A 117 18.86 4.06 -25.35
CA PRO A 117 17.89 3.85 -26.42
C PRO A 117 17.96 2.44 -27.02
N GLU A 118 19.16 1.85 -27.08
CA GLU A 118 19.37 0.47 -27.57
C GLU A 118 18.53 -0.56 -26.79
N ASN A 119 18.29 -0.34 -25.49
CA ASN A 119 17.48 -1.26 -24.69
C ASN A 119 16.00 -1.21 -25.06
N TYR A 120 15.49 -0.08 -25.56
CA TYR A 120 14.12 0.01 -26.07
C TYR A 120 13.99 -0.75 -27.38
N ASP A 121 14.94 -0.59 -28.31
CA ASP A 121 14.93 -1.31 -29.58
C ASP A 121 15.00 -2.83 -29.36
N LEU A 122 15.84 -3.28 -28.42
CA LEU A 122 15.91 -4.70 -28.04
C LEU A 122 14.60 -5.17 -27.39
N LEU A 123 13.99 -4.36 -26.53
CA LEU A 123 12.70 -4.70 -25.92
C LEU A 123 11.59 -4.81 -26.97
N GLU A 124 11.50 -3.86 -27.91
CA GLU A 124 10.53 -3.89 -28.99
C GLU A 124 10.72 -5.14 -29.85
N THR A 125 11.97 -5.51 -30.15
CA THR A 125 12.28 -6.76 -30.85
C THR A 125 11.76 -7.99 -30.10
N VAL A 126 11.99 -8.07 -28.78
CA VAL A 126 11.52 -9.19 -27.95
C VAL A 126 10.00 -9.25 -27.85
N LEU A 127 9.32 -8.09 -27.79
CA LEU A 127 7.87 -8.01 -27.69
C LEU A 127 7.16 -8.20 -29.05
N ALA A 128 7.82 -7.86 -30.16
CA ALA A 128 7.29 -7.98 -31.52
C ALA A 128 7.48 -9.39 -32.11
N CYS A 129 8.44 -10.17 -31.61
CA CYS A 129 8.48 -11.59 -31.88
C CYS A 129 7.17 -12.22 -31.39
N GLU A 130 6.26 -12.50 -32.33
CA GLU A 130 5.00 -13.18 -32.02
C GLU A 130 5.33 -14.43 -31.19
N PRO A 131 4.73 -14.59 -30.00
CA PRO A 131 4.96 -15.76 -29.20
C PRO A 131 4.52 -16.95 -30.03
N ARG A 132 5.47 -17.79 -30.43
CA ARG A 132 5.17 -19.04 -31.10
C ARG A 132 4.33 -19.86 -30.15
N SER A 133 3.03 -19.92 -30.40
CA SER A 133 2.16 -20.90 -29.78
C SER A 133 2.67 -22.26 -30.25
N SER A 134 3.37 -22.98 -29.38
CA SER A 134 3.57 -24.40 -29.61
C SER A 134 2.16 -25.01 -29.69
N ALA A 135 1.84 -25.70 -30.79
CA ALA A 135 0.50 -26.19 -31.12
C ALA A 135 -0.19 -27.07 -30.05
N ASN A 136 0.53 -27.40 -28.95
CA ASN A 136 0.05 -28.26 -27.88
C ASN A 136 0.10 -27.62 -26.46
N ASN A 137 0.48 -26.34 -26.30
CA ASN A 137 0.52 -25.69 -24.98
C ASN A 137 0.26 -24.19 -25.09
N ASP A 138 -0.58 -23.64 -24.19
CA ASP A 138 -0.86 -22.19 -24.01
C ASP A 138 0.37 -21.37 -23.53
N ALA A 139 1.57 -21.90 -23.70
CA ALA A 139 2.81 -21.28 -23.27
C ALA A 139 3.24 -20.20 -24.26
N THR A 140 3.45 -18.99 -23.73
CA THR A 140 4.01 -17.86 -24.47
C THR A 140 5.53 -17.86 -24.27
N SER A 141 6.30 -17.97 -25.34
CA SER A 141 7.78 -17.97 -25.29
C SER A 141 8.34 -16.62 -25.72
N TYR A 142 9.29 -16.09 -24.96
CA TYR A 142 10.03 -14.86 -25.27
C TYR A 142 11.52 -15.18 -25.42
N HIS A 143 12.11 -14.81 -26.54
CA HIS A 143 13.54 -14.96 -26.77
C HIS A 143 14.26 -13.70 -26.28
N VAL A 144 14.98 -13.82 -25.17
CA VAL A 144 15.58 -12.70 -24.43
C VAL A 144 17.11 -12.74 -24.50
N HIS A 145 17.76 -11.59 -24.33
CA HIS A 145 19.23 -11.55 -24.29
C HIS A 145 19.75 -12.01 -22.92
N GLN A 146 20.59 -13.04 -22.92
CA GLN A 146 21.15 -13.68 -21.71
C GLN A 146 21.76 -12.68 -20.73
N LYS A 147 22.47 -11.66 -21.24
CA LYS A 147 23.11 -10.61 -20.43
C LYS A 147 22.13 -9.80 -19.58
N SER A 148 20.87 -9.67 -20.02
CA SER A 148 19.87 -8.79 -19.39
C SER A 148 19.11 -9.46 -18.24
N ILE A 149 18.99 -10.80 -18.27
CA ILE A 149 18.09 -11.53 -17.35
C ILE A 149 18.86 -12.56 -16.50
N LEU A 150 19.72 -13.37 -17.10
CA LEU A 150 20.35 -14.51 -16.41
C LEU A 150 21.49 -14.12 -15.46
N LYS A 151 22.07 -12.92 -15.62
CA LYS A 151 23.09 -12.40 -14.67
C LYS A 151 22.51 -11.97 -13.32
N LYS A 152 21.21 -11.68 -13.25
CA LYS A 152 20.57 -11.24 -12.00
C LYS A 152 20.22 -12.48 -11.16
N LYS A 153 20.72 -12.52 -9.91
CA LYS A 153 20.66 -13.65 -8.97
C LYS A 153 19.33 -14.40 -9.01
N CYS A 154 19.22 -15.44 -9.84
CA CYS A 154 18.14 -16.41 -9.74
C CYS A 154 18.52 -17.37 -8.62
N SER A 155 18.06 -17.07 -7.40
CA SER A 155 18.11 -18.07 -6.33
C SER A 155 17.26 -19.28 -6.72
N LEU A 156 17.70 -20.47 -6.30
CA LEU A 156 17.08 -21.80 -6.36
C LEU A 156 15.66 -21.88 -6.94
N PRO A 157 15.37 -22.86 -7.82
CA PRO A 157 14.03 -23.10 -8.36
C PRO A 157 12.95 -22.96 -7.29
N SER A 158 11.93 -22.17 -7.60
CA SER A 158 10.73 -22.02 -6.79
C SER A 158 9.51 -22.35 -7.63
N ASP A 159 8.37 -22.54 -6.99
CA ASP A 159 7.09 -22.62 -7.68
C ASP A 159 6.84 -21.41 -8.61
N GLN A 160 7.43 -20.25 -8.29
CA GLN A 160 7.28 -19.00 -9.05
C GLN A 160 8.25 -18.85 -10.23
N LEU A 161 9.39 -19.56 -10.20
CA LEU A 161 10.46 -19.45 -11.19
C LEU A 161 11.21 -20.78 -11.29
N LEU A 162 11.19 -21.37 -12.48
CA LEU A 162 11.96 -22.58 -12.80
C LEU A 162 13.09 -22.20 -13.75
N VAL A 163 14.32 -22.57 -13.40
CA VAL A 163 15.47 -22.44 -14.30
C VAL A 163 15.75 -23.82 -14.90
N VAL A 164 15.80 -23.88 -16.22
CA VAL A 164 16.17 -25.07 -16.98
C VAL A 164 17.53 -24.78 -17.61
N ASP A 165 18.59 -25.06 -16.86
CA ASP A 165 19.96 -24.72 -17.23
C ASP A 165 20.38 -25.35 -18.57
N ALA A 166 19.90 -26.58 -18.85
CA ALA A 166 20.18 -27.28 -20.10
C ALA A 166 19.60 -26.59 -21.36
N GLU A 167 18.62 -25.69 -21.19
CA GLU A 167 17.94 -24.98 -22.28
C GLU A 167 18.21 -23.47 -22.27
N ASP A 168 19.10 -22.96 -21.39
CA ASP A 168 19.28 -21.52 -21.14
C ASP A 168 17.94 -20.79 -20.89
N ARG A 169 17.01 -21.47 -20.21
CA ARG A 169 15.59 -21.09 -20.16
C ARG A 169 15.13 -20.82 -18.74
N ILE A 170 14.30 -19.79 -18.59
CA ILE A 170 13.55 -19.52 -17.37
C ILE A 170 12.05 -19.65 -17.67
N ILE A 171 11.34 -20.36 -16.82
CA ILE A 171 9.88 -20.53 -16.90
C ILE A 171 9.24 -19.82 -15.72
N PHE A 172 8.21 -19.02 -16.01
CA PHE A 172 7.38 -18.31 -15.03
C PHE A 172 5.96 -18.89 -15.04
N PRO A 173 5.67 -19.95 -14.25
CA PRO A 173 4.44 -20.73 -14.41
C PRO A 173 3.14 -19.95 -14.17
N TYR A 174 3.22 -18.85 -13.42
CA TYR A 174 2.04 -18.09 -12.97
C TYR A 174 1.90 -16.72 -13.67
N LEU A 175 2.87 -16.31 -14.49
CA LEU A 175 2.77 -15.03 -15.18
C LEU A 175 1.96 -15.20 -16.46
N THR A 176 0.97 -14.34 -16.65
CA THR A 176 0.27 -14.19 -17.93
C THR A 176 1.16 -13.47 -18.95
N GLY A 177 0.82 -13.53 -20.24
CA GLY A 177 1.53 -12.75 -21.27
C GLY A 177 1.53 -11.24 -21.00
N ASP A 178 0.45 -10.71 -20.40
CA ASP A 178 0.41 -9.33 -19.94
C ASP A 178 1.39 -9.09 -18.78
N ASP A 179 1.41 -9.97 -17.77
CA ASP A 179 2.35 -9.89 -16.64
C ASP A 179 3.81 -9.90 -17.11
N MET A 180 4.12 -10.71 -18.12
CA MET A 180 5.44 -10.80 -18.74
C MET A 180 5.87 -9.49 -19.40
N LYS A 181 4.97 -8.76 -20.06
CA LYS A 181 5.28 -7.44 -20.63
C LYS A 181 5.78 -6.47 -19.56
N TYR A 182 5.13 -6.43 -18.39
CA TYR A 182 5.57 -5.58 -17.27
C TYR A 182 6.98 -5.96 -16.78
N LEU A 183 7.23 -7.27 -16.67
CA LEU A 183 8.53 -7.78 -16.24
C LEU A 183 9.63 -7.44 -17.25
N LEU A 184 9.41 -7.69 -18.54
CA LEU A 184 10.37 -7.43 -19.61
C LEU A 184 10.67 -5.94 -19.74
N ILE A 185 9.65 -5.07 -19.68
CA ILE A 185 9.84 -3.61 -19.68
C ILE A 185 10.80 -3.22 -18.56
N TYR A 186 10.57 -3.71 -17.33
CA TYR A 186 11.45 -3.41 -16.21
C TYR A 186 12.88 -3.96 -16.40
N LEU A 187 13.02 -5.21 -16.87
CA LEU A 187 14.33 -5.85 -17.02
C LEU A 187 15.20 -5.18 -18.08
N TYR A 188 14.61 -4.68 -19.17
CA TYR A 188 15.32 -4.02 -20.26
C TYR A 188 15.56 -2.52 -19.99
N THR A 189 14.54 -1.81 -19.52
CA THR A 189 14.59 -0.33 -19.46
C THR A 189 14.83 0.20 -18.05
N GLY A 190 14.70 -0.65 -17.02
CA GLY A 190 14.67 -0.21 -15.62
C GLY A 190 13.40 0.54 -15.21
N LYS A 191 12.49 0.82 -16.16
CA LYS A 191 11.25 1.56 -15.92
C LYS A 191 10.25 0.68 -15.21
N ALA A 192 9.85 1.07 -14.00
CA ALA A 192 8.76 0.40 -13.30
C ALA A 192 7.41 0.95 -13.79
N ILE A 193 6.69 0.13 -14.55
CA ILE A 193 5.30 0.40 -14.92
C ILE A 193 4.34 -0.34 -13.99
N LEU A 194 3.11 0.17 -13.84
CA LEU A 194 2.14 -0.37 -12.91
C LEU A 194 1.46 -1.61 -13.50
N PRO A 195 1.55 -2.80 -12.87
CA PRO A 195 0.75 -3.95 -13.27
C PRO A 195 -0.75 -3.66 -13.14
N LYS A 196 -1.58 -4.49 -13.76
CA LYS A 196 -3.01 -4.54 -13.44
C LYS A 196 -3.21 -4.76 -11.94
N PHE A 197 -4.29 -4.23 -11.37
CA PHE A 197 -4.52 -4.23 -9.92
C PHE A 197 -4.51 -5.64 -9.30
N ASP A 198 -4.86 -6.66 -10.08
CA ASP A 198 -4.86 -8.07 -9.69
C ASP A 198 -3.56 -8.82 -10.02
N ALA A 199 -2.57 -8.14 -10.61
CA ALA A 199 -1.28 -8.70 -11.00
C ALA A 199 -0.16 -8.42 -9.99
N PHE A 200 -0.36 -7.49 -9.03
CA PHE A 200 0.67 -7.06 -8.07
C PHE A 200 1.29 -8.22 -7.29
N ALA A 201 0.49 -9.20 -6.85
CA ALA A 201 1.00 -10.38 -6.15
C ALA A 201 1.91 -11.21 -7.05
N ARG A 202 1.48 -11.49 -8.29
CA ARG A 202 2.22 -12.35 -9.23
C ARG A 202 3.51 -11.68 -9.68
N VAL A 203 3.41 -10.45 -10.18
CA VAL A 203 4.56 -9.66 -10.67
C VAL A 203 5.49 -9.30 -9.51
N GLY A 204 4.95 -8.86 -8.37
CA GLY A 204 5.74 -8.45 -7.21
C GLY A 204 6.57 -9.59 -6.61
N ARG A 205 6.01 -10.81 -6.55
CA ARG A 205 6.74 -12.01 -6.11
C ARG A 205 7.90 -12.33 -7.04
N VAL A 206 7.66 -12.35 -8.35
CA VAL A 206 8.71 -12.64 -9.34
C VAL A 206 9.81 -11.58 -9.30
N VAL A 207 9.45 -10.30 -9.29
CA VAL A 207 10.42 -9.20 -9.18
C VAL A 207 11.26 -9.34 -7.91
N SER A 208 10.66 -9.67 -6.77
CA SER A 208 11.38 -9.87 -5.51
C SER A 208 12.40 -11.02 -5.51
N LEU A 209 12.29 -11.96 -6.46
CA LEU A 209 13.25 -13.04 -6.67
C LEU A 209 14.38 -12.63 -7.63
N LEU A 210 14.09 -11.74 -8.59
CA LEU A 210 15.00 -11.36 -9.66
C LEU A 210 15.92 -10.19 -9.30
N VAL A 211 15.51 -9.31 -8.38
CA VAL A 211 16.29 -8.11 -8.03
C VAL A 211 16.76 -8.12 -6.59
N ASP A 212 17.80 -7.32 -6.31
CA ASP A 212 18.22 -7.05 -4.95
C ASP A 212 17.21 -6.17 -4.18
N ARG A 213 17.44 -6.04 -2.88
CA ARG A 213 16.55 -5.30 -1.98
C ARG A 213 16.46 -3.81 -2.31
N GLU A 214 17.55 -3.19 -2.78
CA GLU A 214 17.58 -1.75 -3.08
C GLU A 214 16.77 -1.46 -4.34
N GLN A 215 16.95 -2.28 -5.37
CA GLN A 215 16.14 -2.26 -6.59
C GLN A 215 14.66 -2.51 -6.27
N LEU A 216 14.35 -3.49 -5.43
CA LEU A 216 12.96 -3.79 -5.02
C LEU A 216 12.30 -2.60 -4.34
N ILE A 217 13.01 -1.93 -3.42
CA ILE A 217 12.52 -0.73 -2.73
C ILE A 217 12.28 0.40 -3.74
N SER A 218 13.16 0.56 -4.74
CA SER A 218 12.99 1.52 -5.84
C SER A 218 11.74 1.26 -6.67
N ILE A 219 11.51 0.00 -7.07
CA ILE A 219 10.32 -0.40 -7.84
C ILE A 219 9.05 -0.07 -7.07
N PHE A 220 8.95 -0.46 -5.80
CA PHE A 220 7.76 -0.20 -5.00
C PHE A 220 7.55 1.29 -4.72
N MET A 221 8.62 2.07 -4.58
CA MET A 221 8.50 3.51 -4.51
C MET A 221 7.91 4.08 -5.80
N GLN A 222 8.38 3.64 -6.98
CA GLN A 222 7.83 4.07 -8.27
C GLN A 222 6.36 3.68 -8.44
N TRP A 223 5.99 2.42 -8.12
CA TRP A 223 4.60 1.96 -8.15
C TRP A 223 3.69 2.78 -7.24
N GLN A 224 4.15 3.08 -6.03
CA GLN A 224 3.42 3.94 -5.11
C GLN A 224 3.23 5.35 -5.68
N LYS A 225 4.25 5.96 -6.29
CA LYS A 225 4.12 7.27 -6.95
C LYS A 225 3.07 7.22 -8.06
N LEU A 226 3.04 6.16 -8.87
CA LEU A 226 2.06 5.98 -9.95
C LEU A 226 0.63 5.83 -9.40
N ILE A 227 0.41 4.99 -8.38
CA ILE A 227 -0.90 4.81 -7.75
C ILE A 227 -1.39 6.12 -7.14
N VAL A 228 -0.55 6.80 -6.37
CA VAL A 228 -0.93 8.07 -5.72
C VAL A 228 -1.26 9.14 -6.76
N LYS A 229 -0.46 9.27 -7.83
CA LYS A 229 -0.77 10.21 -8.92
C LYS A 229 -2.10 9.89 -9.59
N ASN A 230 -2.39 8.62 -9.86
CA ASN A 230 -3.68 8.21 -10.41
C ASN A 230 -4.82 8.60 -9.47
N LEU A 231 -4.73 8.26 -8.18
CA LEU A 231 -5.77 8.58 -7.19
C LEU A 231 -6.00 10.09 -7.05
N LEU A 232 -4.95 10.91 -7.04
CA LEU A 232 -5.07 12.38 -7.03
C LEU A 232 -5.76 12.92 -8.30
N GLN A 233 -5.49 12.34 -9.47
CA GLN A 233 -6.16 12.73 -10.71
C GLN A 233 -7.64 12.33 -10.70
N ILE A 234 -7.96 11.13 -10.19
CA ILE A 234 -9.32 10.63 -10.08
C ILE A 234 -10.12 11.45 -9.06
N GLU A 235 -9.53 11.81 -7.92
CA GLU A 235 -10.14 12.69 -6.92
C GLU A 235 -10.55 14.05 -7.54
N LYS A 236 -9.67 14.65 -8.36
CA LYS A 236 -9.95 15.91 -9.07
C LYS A 236 -11.13 15.82 -10.05
N LYS A 237 -11.46 14.62 -10.56
CA LYS A 237 -12.64 14.42 -11.42
C LYS A 237 -13.96 14.50 -10.63
N ASN A 238 -13.91 14.49 -9.30
CA ASN A 238 -15.05 14.59 -8.39
C ASN A 238 -16.20 13.62 -8.71
N ASN A 239 -15.85 12.39 -9.13
CA ASN A 239 -16.80 11.34 -9.44
C ASN A 239 -16.72 10.25 -8.37
N ASN A 240 -17.75 10.16 -7.52
CA ASN A 240 -17.80 9.27 -6.36
C ASN A 240 -17.63 7.79 -6.73
N GLU A 241 -18.26 7.34 -7.82
CA GLU A 241 -18.18 5.93 -8.26
C GLU A 241 -16.76 5.59 -8.72
N LEU A 242 -16.15 6.47 -9.52
CA LEU A 242 -14.79 6.31 -10.02
C LEU A 242 -13.75 6.38 -8.89
N ILE A 243 -13.91 7.30 -7.93
CA ILE A 243 -13.04 7.39 -6.75
C ILE A 243 -13.13 6.09 -5.93
N THR A 244 -14.34 5.57 -5.73
CA THR A 244 -14.56 4.31 -5.00
C THR A 244 -13.89 3.14 -5.72
N GLU A 245 -14.10 3.00 -7.03
CA GLU A 245 -13.54 1.92 -7.84
C GLU A 245 -12.01 1.91 -7.81
N GLU A 246 -11.39 3.06 -8.11
CA GLU A 246 -9.94 3.17 -8.18
C GLU A 246 -9.28 3.05 -6.81
N SER A 247 -9.94 3.51 -5.75
CA SER A 247 -9.48 3.27 -4.37
C SER A 247 -9.52 1.79 -4.02
N LEU A 248 -10.57 1.06 -4.39
CA LEU A 248 -10.66 -0.38 -4.17
C LEU A 248 -9.58 -1.14 -4.95
N LYS A 249 -9.38 -0.83 -6.24
CA LYS A 249 -8.29 -1.40 -7.05
C LYS A 249 -6.92 -1.13 -6.44
N ALA A 250 -6.69 0.09 -5.97
CA ALA A 250 -5.43 0.46 -5.29
C ALA A 250 -5.25 -0.33 -3.99
N LEU A 251 -6.29 -0.52 -3.18
CA LEU A 251 -6.21 -1.35 -1.97
C LEU A 251 -5.91 -2.81 -2.31
N ILE A 252 -6.61 -3.39 -3.29
CA ILE A 252 -6.34 -4.76 -3.76
C ILE A 252 -4.87 -4.89 -4.19
N SER A 253 -4.36 -3.92 -4.93
CA SER A 253 -2.96 -3.86 -5.36
C SER A 253 -2.00 -3.83 -4.16
N VAL A 254 -2.26 -2.95 -3.20
CA VAL A 254 -1.46 -2.76 -1.97
C VAL A 254 -1.44 -4.01 -1.12
N PHE A 255 -2.60 -4.63 -0.87
CA PHE A 255 -2.71 -5.82 -0.03
C PHE A 255 -2.21 -7.10 -0.73
N SER A 256 -2.11 -7.07 -2.06
CA SER A 256 -1.50 -8.13 -2.86
C SER A 256 0.02 -7.99 -3.00
N ALA A 257 0.56 -6.79 -2.83
CA ALA A 257 2.00 -6.54 -2.91
C ALA A 257 2.76 -7.18 -1.73
N PRO A 258 4.09 -7.40 -1.85
CA PRO A 258 4.88 -7.93 -0.76
C PRO A 258 4.74 -7.12 0.53
N TYR A 259 4.74 -7.83 1.66
CA TYR A 259 4.45 -7.24 2.96
C TYR A 259 5.32 -6.01 3.26
N GLY A 260 4.68 -4.91 3.65
CA GLY A 260 5.37 -3.63 3.89
C GLY A 260 5.38 -2.66 2.70
N ALA A 261 5.12 -3.15 1.49
CA ALA A 261 5.16 -2.33 0.29
C ALA A 261 4.02 -1.30 0.25
N LEU A 262 4.24 -0.23 -0.53
CA LEU A 262 3.22 0.75 -0.91
C LEU A 262 2.46 1.48 0.25
N PRO A 263 3.12 1.89 1.36
CA PRO A 263 2.45 2.50 2.51
C PRO A 263 1.69 3.82 2.21
N TYR A 264 2.21 4.70 1.36
CA TYR A 264 1.54 5.95 0.98
C TYR A 264 0.35 5.69 0.06
N ALA A 265 0.44 4.73 -0.87
CA ALA A 265 -0.68 4.32 -1.70
C ALA A 265 -1.80 3.73 -0.84
N LYS A 266 -1.45 2.90 0.16
CA LYS A 266 -2.39 2.41 1.17
C LYS A 266 -3.13 3.55 1.85
N ARG A 267 -2.39 4.54 2.38
CA ARG A 267 -2.97 5.68 3.10
C ARG A 267 -3.91 6.49 2.20
N MET A 268 -3.49 6.83 0.98
CA MET A 268 -4.32 7.59 0.03
C MET A 268 -5.62 6.84 -0.30
N ALA A 269 -5.50 5.58 -0.69
CA ALA A 269 -6.65 4.77 -1.09
C ALA A 269 -7.63 4.56 0.07
N LEU A 270 -7.13 4.35 1.29
CA LEU A 270 -7.97 4.27 2.49
C LEU A 270 -8.69 5.58 2.79
N SER A 271 -7.98 6.71 2.75
CA SER A 271 -8.57 8.02 3.03
C SER A 271 -9.67 8.37 2.02
N LEU A 272 -9.41 8.16 0.73
CA LEU A 272 -10.41 8.40 -0.32
C LEU A 272 -11.63 7.49 -0.15
N LEU A 273 -11.41 6.19 0.04
CA LEU A 273 -12.52 5.25 0.22
C LEU A 273 -13.38 5.62 1.43
N ALA A 274 -12.75 6.01 2.54
CA ALA A 274 -13.47 6.39 3.75
C ALA A 274 -14.26 7.69 3.61
N ASP A 275 -13.72 8.68 2.90
CA ASP A 275 -14.47 9.88 2.51
C ASP A 275 -15.72 9.52 1.69
N GLN A 276 -15.58 8.61 0.71
CA GLN A 276 -16.71 8.13 -0.09
C GLN A 276 -17.75 7.34 0.71
N ILE A 277 -17.32 6.50 1.66
CA ILE A 277 -18.21 5.78 2.57
C ILE A 277 -19.01 6.77 3.43
N THR A 278 -18.34 7.80 3.94
CA THR A 278 -18.95 8.85 4.78
C THR A 278 -19.97 9.67 3.99
N LYS A 279 -19.68 9.99 2.72
CA LYS A 279 -20.58 10.75 1.84
C LYS A 279 -21.80 9.95 1.37
N ASN A 280 -21.65 8.66 1.11
CA ASN A 280 -22.66 7.87 0.39
C ASN A 280 -23.33 6.76 1.24
N ASN A 281 -23.17 6.78 2.57
CA ASN A 281 -23.76 5.79 3.49
C ASN A 281 -23.55 4.33 3.05
N GLU A 282 -22.32 3.96 2.69
CA GLU A 282 -21.91 2.61 2.25
C GLU A 282 -22.55 2.06 0.96
N THR A 283 -23.59 2.70 0.41
CA THR A 283 -24.33 2.20 -0.76
C THR A 283 -23.44 1.90 -1.96
N LEU A 284 -22.52 2.82 -2.31
CA LEU A 284 -21.61 2.66 -3.44
C LEU A 284 -20.62 1.53 -3.24
N ALA A 285 -20.08 1.39 -2.04
CA ALA A 285 -19.07 0.39 -1.76
C ALA A 285 -19.67 -1.02 -1.56
N GLY A 286 -20.92 -1.10 -1.08
CA GLY A 286 -21.70 -2.34 -1.06
C GLY A 286 -21.93 -2.95 -2.45
N LYS A 287 -22.10 -2.11 -3.50
CA LYS A 287 -22.20 -2.58 -4.89
C LYS A 287 -21.01 -3.43 -5.31
N TYR A 288 -19.79 -3.06 -4.89
CA TYR A 288 -18.56 -3.75 -5.26
C TYR A 288 -18.39 -5.11 -4.55
N ASN A 289 -18.97 -5.29 -3.37
CA ASN A 289 -18.89 -6.57 -2.67
C ASN A 289 -19.64 -7.70 -3.42
N GLY A 290 -20.68 -7.34 -4.18
CA GLY A 290 -21.46 -8.28 -5.01
C GLY A 290 -20.90 -8.50 -6.43
N GLN A 291 -19.94 -7.69 -6.87
CA GLN A 291 -19.36 -7.83 -8.21
C GLN A 291 -18.34 -8.97 -8.24
N LEU A 292 -18.51 -9.91 -9.19
CA LEU A 292 -17.66 -11.10 -9.36
C LEU A 292 -16.15 -10.79 -9.44
N GLN A 293 -15.78 -9.65 -10.02
CA GLN A 293 -14.39 -9.24 -10.16
C GLN A 293 -13.72 -8.95 -8.79
N TYR A 294 -14.51 -8.54 -7.80
CA TYR A 294 -14.03 -8.07 -6.49
C TYR A 294 -14.32 -9.04 -5.35
N SER A 295 -15.33 -9.90 -5.48
CA SER A 295 -15.75 -10.85 -4.44
C SER A 295 -14.62 -11.75 -3.96
N ARG A 296 -13.69 -12.13 -4.84
CA ARG A 296 -12.49 -12.94 -4.52
C ARG A 296 -11.51 -12.26 -3.55
N TYR A 297 -11.60 -10.94 -3.36
CA TYR A 297 -10.67 -10.17 -2.53
C TYR A 297 -11.18 -9.83 -1.13
N GLN A 298 -12.38 -10.32 -0.74
CA GLN A 298 -12.97 -10.04 0.58
C GLN A 298 -12.99 -8.53 0.90
N VAL A 299 -13.42 -7.72 -0.08
CA VAL A 299 -13.45 -6.25 0.00
C VAL A 299 -14.24 -5.74 1.22
N GLY A 300 -15.16 -6.54 1.77
CA GLY A 300 -15.82 -6.28 3.05
C GLY A 300 -14.87 -5.91 4.20
N HIS A 301 -13.65 -6.47 4.27
CA HIS A 301 -12.68 -6.07 5.29
C HIS A 301 -12.19 -4.61 5.13
N PHE A 302 -12.16 -4.07 3.92
CA PHE A 302 -11.86 -2.65 3.70
C PHE A 302 -12.99 -1.75 4.19
N MET A 303 -14.22 -2.26 4.20
CA MET A 303 -15.41 -1.54 4.67
C MET A 303 -15.45 -1.44 6.20
N GLU A 304 -14.92 -2.44 6.91
CA GLU A 304 -14.80 -2.40 8.38
C GLU A 304 -13.89 -1.28 8.88
N LEU A 305 -13.04 -0.72 8.01
CA LEU A 305 -12.17 0.43 8.34
C LEU A 305 -12.97 1.70 8.65
N LYS A 306 -14.28 1.74 8.38
CA LYS A 306 -15.20 2.77 8.90
C LYS A 306 -15.06 2.95 10.42
N ARG A 307 -14.77 1.88 11.17
CA ARG A 307 -14.57 1.95 12.63
C ARG A 307 -13.28 2.68 13.04
N VAL A 308 -12.34 2.85 12.12
CA VAL A 308 -11.03 3.46 12.37
C VAL A 308 -11.02 4.94 11.97
N ILE A 309 -11.97 5.39 11.15
CA ILE A 309 -11.96 6.72 10.54
C ILE A 309 -13.11 7.54 11.11
N THR A 310 -12.78 8.39 12.09
CA THR A 310 -13.70 9.42 12.60
C THR A 310 -13.67 10.63 11.68
N SER A 311 -14.84 11.19 11.37
CA SER A 311 -14.93 12.45 10.61
C SER A 311 -14.20 13.56 11.36
N VAL A 312 -13.16 14.15 10.74
CA VAL A 312 -12.51 15.36 11.26
C VAL A 312 -13.11 16.55 10.55
N LYS A 313 -13.99 17.30 11.22
CA LYS A 313 -14.53 18.56 10.68
C LYS A 313 -13.59 19.71 11.03
N LYS A 314 -13.15 20.50 10.04
CA LYS A 314 -12.50 21.78 10.30
C LYS A 314 -13.54 22.70 10.94
N THR A 315 -13.33 23.12 12.19
CA THR A 315 -14.08 24.24 12.75
C THR A 315 -13.58 25.53 12.08
N PRO A 316 -14.44 26.51 11.81
CA PRO A 316 -14.00 27.85 11.43
C PRO A 316 -12.96 28.35 12.44
N ASP A 317 -11.97 29.13 11.98
CA ASP A 317 -11.07 29.82 12.90
C ASP A 317 -11.94 30.66 13.85
N PRO A 318 -11.70 30.62 15.18
CA PRO A 318 -12.43 31.52 16.07
C PRO A 318 -12.10 32.97 15.66
N LEU A 319 -13.15 33.74 15.39
CA LEU A 319 -13.09 35.20 15.27
C LEU A 319 -12.45 35.81 16.52
#